data_AF-A0A428WL21-F1
#
_entry.id   AF-A0A428WL21-F1
#
_cell.length_a   1.000
_cell.length_b   1.000
_cell.length_c   1.000
_cell.angle_alpha   90.00
_cell.angle_beta   90.00
_cell.angle_gamma   90.00
#
_symmetry.space_group_name_H-M   'P 1'
#
loop_
_entity.id
_entity.type
_entity.pdbx_description
1 polymer ?
#
loop_
_entity_poly.entity_id
_entity_poly.type
_entity_poly.pdbx_seq_one_letter_code
_entity_poly.pdbx_strand_id
1 'polypeptide(L)'
;MADTATIGILQERAVRHGETLSEQLQTALNSRVTIEQAKGVLAVTGGLSMNDAFTALRAYARSHNLMLGNVARALAERKLDPALLLPRRDHTS
;
A
#
# COMPACT_ATOMS: atom_id res chain seq x y z
N MET A 1 21.50 -43.58 6.45
CA MET A 1 21.68 -42.30 5.73
C MET A 1 20.40 -41.83 5.00
N ALA A 2 19.23 -42.47 5.21
CA ALA A 2 17.95 -42.02 4.65
C ALA A 2 17.23 -40.97 5.54
N ASP A 3 17.41 -41.04 6.86
CA ASP A 3 16.79 -40.08 7.80
C ASP A 3 17.37 -38.67 7.68
N THR A 4 18.69 -38.53 7.53
CA THR A 4 19.35 -37.22 7.42
C THR A 4 18.99 -36.48 6.13
N ALA A 5 18.79 -37.18 5.02
CA ALA A 5 18.31 -36.60 3.77
C ALA A 5 16.85 -36.12 3.88
N THR A 6 16.02 -36.86 4.61
CA THR A 6 14.60 -36.53 4.84
C THR A 6 14.45 -35.33 5.78
N ILE A 7 15.24 -35.28 6.86
CA ILE A 7 15.32 -34.12 7.77
C ILE A 7 15.80 -32.88 7.02
N GLY A 8 16.81 -33.01 6.15
CA GLY A 8 17.31 -31.91 5.32
C GLY A 8 16.25 -31.28 4.42
N ILE A 9 15.43 -32.10 3.74
CA ILE A 9 14.36 -31.62 2.84
C ILE A 9 13.21 -30.95 3.62
N LEU A 10 12.81 -31.51 4.77
CA LEU A 10 11.77 -30.90 5.62
C LEU A 10 12.22 -29.55 6.19
N GLN A 11 13.47 -29.47 6.65
CA GLN A 11 14.06 -28.23 7.16
C GLN A 11 14.17 -27.17 6.06
N GLU A 12 14.61 -27.53 4.85
CA GLU A 12 14.70 -26.61 3.72
C GLU A 12 13.32 -26.06 3.31
N ARG A 13 12.25 -26.87 3.36
CA ARG A 13 10.87 -26.40 3.11
C ARG A 13 10.36 -25.46 4.20
N ALA A 14 10.62 -25.78 5.47
CA ALA A 14 10.22 -24.94 6.59
C ALA A 14 10.92 -23.57 6.56
N VAL A 15 12.22 -23.55 6.24
CA VAL A 15 13.00 -22.31 6.07
C VAL A 15 12.45 -21.48 4.91
N ARG A 16 12.28 -22.07 3.72
CA ARG A 16 11.73 -21.36 2.55
C ARG A 16 10.32 -20.81 2.78
N HIS A 17 9.48 -21.56 3.50
CA HIS A 17 8.14 -21.09 3.87
C HIS A 17 8.19 -19.91 4.84
N GLY A 18 9.09 -19.97 5.84
CA GLY A 18 9.33 -18.87 6.77
C GLY A 18 9.84 -17.60 6.06
N GLU A 19 10.77 -17.75 5.13
CA GLU A 19 11.29 -16.64 4.30
C GLU A 19 10.16 -16.00 3.47
N THR A 20 9.34 -16.82 2.77
CA THR A 20 8.21 -16.33 1.96
C THR A 20 7.18 -15.59 2.81
N LEU A 21 6.83 -16.10 3.99
CA LEU A 21 5.88 -15.45 4.89
C LEU A 21 6.43 -14.12 5.42
N SER A 22 7.72 -14.09 5.78
CA SER A 22 8.39 -12.87 6.23
C SER A 22 8.38 -11.79 5.14
N GLU A 23 8.67 -12.16 3.89
CA GLU A 23 8.61 -11.26 2.73
C GLU A 23 7.20 -10.71 2.48
N GLN A 24 6.17 -11.56 2.58
CA GLN A 24 4.77 -11.15 2.42
C GLN A 24 4.33 -10.18 3.52
N LEU A 25 4.71 -10.46 4.78
CA LEU A 25 4.42 -9.57 5.91
C LEU A 25 5.15 -8.24 5.78
N GLN A 26 6.44 -8.26 5.42
CA GLN A 26 7.21 -7.04 5.18
C GLN A 26 6.60 -6.21 4.05
N THR A 27 6.15 -6.86 2.98
CA THR A 27 5.44 -6.20 1.87
C THR A 27 4.13 -5.59 2.33
N ALA A 28 3.35 -6.30 3.15
CA ALA A 28 2.09 -5.80 3.71
C ALA A 28 2.31 -4.60 4.66
N LEU A 29 3.34 -4.66 5.51
CA LEU A 29 3.71 -3.58 6.42
C LEU A 29 4.18 -2.33 5.67
N ASN A 30 5.06 -2.50 4.69
CA ASN A 30 5.54 -1.41 3.83
C ASN A 30 4.38 -0.75 3.09
N SER A 31 3.44 -1.55 2.56
CA SER A 31 2.22 -1.04 1.91
C SER A 31 1.36 -0.22 2.87
N ARG A 32 1.19 -0.67 4.13
CA ARG A 32 0.39 0.05 5.13
C ARG A 32 0.98 1.41 5.48
N VAL A 33 2.29 1.51 5.72
CA VAL A 33 2.94 2.79 6.07
C VAL A 33 2.77 3.80 4.94
N THR A 34 3.04 3.40 3.70
CA THR A 34 2.91 4.29 2.54
C THR A 34 1.47 4.72 2.30
N ILE A 35 0.48 3.83 2.48
CA ILE A 35 -0.93 4.18 2.38
C ILE A 35 -1.35 5.20 3.45
N GLU A 36 -0.93 5.01 4.70
CA GLU A 36 -1.26 5.96 5.79
C GLU A 36 -0.61 7.33 5.58
N GLN A 37 0.63 7.38 5.07
CA GLN A 37 1.28 8.63 4.69
C GLN A 37 0.51 9.36 3.59
N ALA A 38 0.11 8.64 2.53
CA ALA A 38 -0.68 9.22 1.45
C ALA A 38 -2.05 9.73 1.92
N LYS A 39 -2.72 8.99 2.81
CA LYS A 39 -3.96 9.46 3.46
C LYS A 39 -3.73 10.75 4.24
N GLY A 40 -2.63 10.84 4.98
CA GLY A 40 -2.25 12.05 5.71
C GLY A 40 -2.06 13.27 4.80
N VAL A 41 -1.39 13.10 3.66
CA VAL A 41 -1.24 14.16 2.65
C VAL A 41 -2.60 14.64 2.16
N LEU A 42 -3.49 13.73 1.74
CA LEU A 42 -4.83 14.08 1.25
C LEU A 42 -5.71 14.72 2.34
N ALA A 43 -5.62 14.22 3.57
CA ALA A 43 -6.35 14.76 4.72
C ALA A 43 -5.97 16.22 4.98
N VAL A 44 -4.67 16.53 5.01
CA VAL A 44 -4.17 17.90 5.23
C VAL A 44 -4.47 18.81 4.04
N THR A 45 -4.22 18.38 2.81
CA THR A 45 -4.43 19.22 1.62
C THR A 45 -5.91 19.46 1.33
N GLY A 46 -6.74 18.44 1.50
CA GLY A 46 -8.17 18.48 1.18
C GLY A 46 -9.07 18.85 2.35
N GLY A 47 -8.58 18.83 3.59
CA GLY A 47 -9.45 18.87 4.77
C GLY A 47 -10.35 17.64 4.87
N LEU A 48 -9.85 16.47 4.44
CA LEU A 48 -10.60 15.21 4.43
C LEU A 48 -10.40 14.44 5.74
N SER A 49 -11.40 13.63 6.11
CA SER A 49 -11.17 12.58 7.11
C SER A 49 -10.21 11.52 6.55
N MET A 50 -9.57 10.73 7.44
CA MET A 50 -8.70 9.63 6.99
C MET A 50 -9.45 8.59 6.15
N ASN A 51 -10.76 8.39 6.40
CA ASN A 51 -11.59 7.48 5.61
C ASN A 51 -11.90 8.05 4.22
N ASP A 52 -12.21 9.34 4.14
CA ASP A 52 -12.47 10.02 2.85
C ASP A 52 -11.20 10.09 2.01
N ALA A 53 -10.06 10.36 2.64
CA ALA A 53 -8.75 10.31 1.99
C ALA A 53 -8.46 8.92 1.39
N PHE A 54 -8.75 7.85 2.12
CA PHE A 54 -8.57 6.48 1.59
C PHE A 54 -9.53 6.17 0.44
N THR A 55 -10.77 6.68 0.53
CA THR A 55 -11.78 6.54 -0.52
C THR A 55 -11.34 7.25 -1.80
N ALA A 56 -10.83 8.48 -1.69
CA ALA A 56 -10.28 9.24 -2.79
C ALA A 56 -9.07 8.53 -3.45
N LEU A 57 -8.14 8.03 -2.64
CA LEU A 57 -6.98 7.26 -3.09
C LEU A 57 -7.39 6.03 -3.90
N ARG A 58 -8.38 5.27 -3.41
CA ARG A 58 -8.94 4.11 -4.11
C ARG A 58 -9.67 4.48 -5.40
N ALA A 59 -10.46 5.55 -5.36
CA ALA A 59 -11.23 6.00 -6.52
C ALA A 59 -10.30 6.37 -7.67
N TYR A 60 -9.25 7.16 -7.38
CA TYR A 60 -8.24 7.54 -8.37
C TYR A 60 -7.48 6.33 -8.93
N ALA A 61 -7.00 5.44 -8.06
CA ALA A 61 -6.30 4.23 -8.49
C ALA A 61 -7.18 3.38 -9.43
N ARG A 62 -8.47 3.22 -9.10
CA ARG A 62 -9.41 2.45 -9.92
C ARG A 62 -9.72 3.14 -11.26
N SER A 63 -9.98 4.45 -11.27
CA SER A 63 -10.31 5.16 -12.51
C SER A 63 -9.14 5.24 -13.50
N HIS A 64 -7.90 5.15 -13.00
CA HIS A 64 -6.68 5.17 -13.81
C HIS A 64 -6.07 3.77 -14.04
N ASN A 65 -6.72 2.71 -13.56
CA ASN A 65 -6.23 1.33 -13.63
C ASN A 65 -4.80 1.16 -13.06
N LEU A 66 -4.53 1.79 -11.91
CA LEU A 66 -3.23 1.78 -11.23
C LEU A 66 -3.30 0.94 -9.95
N MET A 67 -2.15 0.40 -9.53
CA MET A 67 -2.01 -0.21 -8.22
C MET A 67 -2.10 0.87 -7.11
N LEU A 68 -2.92 0.62 -6.09
CA LEU A 68 -3.13 1.55 -4.97
C LEU A 68 -1.81 1.94 -4.28
N GLY A 69 -0.91 0.98 -4.06
CA GLY A 69 0.40 1.23 -3.45
C GLY A 69 1.29 2.16 -4.29
N ASN A 70 1.16 2.12 -5.63
CA ASN A 70 1.92 3.02 -6.50
C ASN A 70 1.38 4.45 -6.43
N VAL A 71 0.05 4.62 -6.40
CA VAL A 71 -0.58 5.93 -6.19
C VAL A 71 -0.21 6.50 -4.83
N ALA A 72 -0.29 5.67 -3.78
CA ALA A 72 0.10 6.05 -2.42
C ALA A 72 1.55 6.51 -2.34
N ARG A 73 2.47 5.74 -2.93
CA ARG A 73 3.90 6.07 -2.99
C ARG A 73 4.14 7.37 -3.75
N ALA A 74 3.51 7.54 -4.91
CA ALA A 74 3.66 8.77 -5.70
C ALA A 74 3.18 10.02 -4.93
N LEU A 75 2.10 9.90 -4.14
CA LEU A 75 1.66 10.97 -3.24
C LEU A 75 2.63 11.22 -2.08
N ALA A 76 3.07 10.17 -1.41
CA ALA A 76 4.00 10.27 -0.28
C ALA A 76 5.35 10.88 -0.71
N GLU A 77 5.82 10.55 -1.92
CA GLU A 77 7.03 11.10 -2.54
C GLU A 77 6.80 12.46 -3.24
N ARG A 78 5.58 13.02 -3.17
CA ARG A 78 5.18 14.29 -3.83
C ARG A 78 5.39 14.32 -5.35
N LYS A 79 5.34 13.15 -5.99
CA LYS A 79 5.39 12.97 -7.45
C LYS A 79 4.01 13.02 -8.11
N LEU A 80 2.95 12.91 -7.31
CA LEU A 80 1.57 13.07 -7.75
C LEU A 80 0.93 14.24 -6.99
N ASP A 81 0.34 15.18 -7.73
CA ASP A 81 -0.36 16.32 -7.15
C ASP A 81 -1.62 15.84 -6.40
N PRO A 82 -1.73 16.09 -5.09
CA PRO A 82 -2.90 15.72 -4.30
C PRO A 82 -4.21 16.29 -4.87
N ALA A 83 -4.18 17.47 -5.51
CA ALA A 83 -5.37 18.10 -6.09
C ALA A 83 -6.08 17.24 -7.15
N LEU A 84 -5.36 16.33 -7.81
CA LEU A 84 -5.92 15.39 -8.79
C LEU A 84 -6.82 14.32 -8.16
N LEU A 85 -6.70 14.11 -6.85
CA LEU A 85 -7.47 13.13 -6.09
C LEU A 85 -8.59 13.77 -5.27
N LEU A 86 -8.55 15.09 -5.08
CA LEU A 86 -9.54 15.79 -4.30
C LEU A 86 -10.81 16.01 -5.13
N PRO A 87 -12.00 15.91 -4.52
CA PRO A 87 -13.23 16.30 -5.21
C PRO A 87 -13.13 17.76 -5.64
N ARG A 88 -13.56 18.07 -6.87
CA ARG A 88 -13.71 19.46 -7.32
C ARG A 88 -14.67 20.14 -6.35
N ARG A 89 -14.18 21.15 -5.63
CA ARG A 89 -15.05 21.99 -4.81
C ARG A 89 -15.85 22.86 -5.76
N ASP A 90 -17.04 22.40 -6.10
CA ASP A 90 -18.01 23.24 -6.78
C ASP A 90 -18.44 24.30 -5.78
N HIS A 91 -17.90 25.52 -5.93
CA HIS A 91 -18.38 26.69 -5.20
C HIS A 91 -19.77 27.04 -5.76
N THR A 92 -20.81 26.41 -5.22
CA THR A 92 -22.16 26.98 -5.33
C THR A 92 -22.23 28.14 -4.35
N SER A 93 -22.28 29.36 -4.92
CA SER A 93 -22.57 30.64 -4.26
C SER A 93 -23.86 30.62 -3.44
#